data_AF-G7PWK1-F1
#
_entry.id   AF-G7PWK1-F1
#
_cell.length_a   1.000
_cell.length_b   1.000
_cell.length_c   1.000
_cell.angle_alpha   90.00
_cell.angle_beta   90.00
_cell.angle_gamma   90.00
#
_symmetry.space_group_name_H-M   'P 1'
#
loop_
_entity.id
_entity.type
_entity.pdbx_description
1 polymer ?
#
loop_
_entity_poly.entity_id
_entity_poly.type
_entity_poly.pdbx_seq_one_letter_code
_entity_poly.pdbx_strand_id
1 'polypeptide(L)'
;LGRKSSQAKEKQQKRLEERAAMDAVDAANRLGDPLEAFPVFKKHDRNGLNVSIECKRVSGLEPATVDWAFDLTKTNMQTICEVQLESKVRRKGLGKFLMQTLQLMANSTQMKEVM
;
A
#
# COMPACT_ATOMS: atom_id res chain seq x y z
N LEU A 1 42.36 12.20 -19.76
CA LEU A 1 42.16 10.73 -19.72
C LEU A 1 41.35 10.22 -18.50
N GLY A 2 40.65 11.05 -17.69
CA GLY A 2 40.04 10.60 -16.41
C GLY A 2 38.55 10.26 -16.36
N ARG A 3 37.76 10.53 -17.41
CA ARG A 3 36.27 10.46 -17.33
C ARG A 3 35.67 9.05 -17.38
N LYS A 4 36.35 8.06 -17.96
CA LYS A 4 35.82 6.69 -18.09
C LYS A 4 35.84 5.89 -16.77
N SER A 5 36.75 6.22 -15.86
CA SER A 5 36.92 5.50 -14.58
C SER A 5 35.85 5.87 -13.54
N SER A 6 35.44 7.15 -13.50
CA SER A 6 34.38 7.61 -12.58
C SER A 6 33.01 7.03 -12.94
N GLN A 7 32.68 6.98 -14.24
CA GLN A 7 31.41 6.46 -14.73
C GLN A 7 31.24 4.96 -14.46
N ALA A 8 32.33 4.19 -14.55
CA ALA A 8 32.30 2.75 -14.26
C ALA A 8 32.04 2.48 -12.76
N LYS A 9 32.66 3.27 -11.87
CA LYS A 9 32.46 3.17 -10.41
C LYS A 9 31.03 3.56 -10.02
N GLU A 10 30.50 4.64 -10.57
CA GLU A 10 29.13 5.08 -10.33
C GLU A 10 28.10 4.02 -10.78
N LYS A 11 28.30 3.43 -11.97
CA LYS A 11 27.43 2.34 -12.47
C LYS A 11 27.49 1.10 -11.57
N GLN A 12 28.65 0.80 -10.97
CA GLN A 12 28.81 -0.32 -10.04
C GLN A 12 28.12 -0.06 -8.71
N GLN A 13 28.28 1.15 -8.16
CA GLN A 13 27.61 1.57 -6.94
C GLN A 13 26.09 1.49 -7.09
N LYS A 14 25.54 2.01 -8.19
CA LYS A 14 24.11 1.94 -8.47
C LYS A 14 23.56 0.50 -8.49
N ARG A 15 24.27 -0.45 -9.10
CA ARG A 15 23.86 -1.86 -9.12
C ARG A 15 23.89 -2.48 -7.72
N LEU A 16 24.87 -2.10 -6.89
CA LEU A 16 24.96 -2.58 -5.52
C LEU A 16 23.80 -2.05 -4.67
N GLU A 17 23.44 -0.77 -4.83
CA GLU A 17 22.30 -0.15 -4.16
C GLU A 17 20.97 -0.75 -4.60
N GLU A 18 20.77 -0.94 -5.91
CA GLU A 18 19.59 -1.64 -6.45
C GLU A 18 19.48 -3.07 -5.90
N ARG A 19 20.61 -3.78 -5.79
CA ARG A 19 20.64 -5.11 -5.19
C ARG A 19 20.31 -5.09 -3.70
N ALA A 20 20.91 -4.18 -2.94
CA ALA A 20 20.65 -4.04 -1.52
C ALA A 20 19.18 -3.66 -1.26
N ALA A 21 18.58 -2.82 -2.11
CA ALA A 21 17.17 -2.47 -2.03
C ALA A 21 16.27 -3.69 -2.29
N MET A 22 16.58 -4.51 -3.31
CA MET A 22 15.85 -5.75 -3.58
C MET A 22 15.98 -6.75 -2.42
N ASP A 23 17.19 -6.96 -1.89
CA ASP A 23 17.42 -7.88 -0.78
C ASP A 23 16.72 -7.38 0.52
N ALA A 24 16.59 -6.06 0.72
CA ALA A 24 15.87 -5.46 1.84
C ALA A 24 14.35 -5.68 1.73
N VAL A 25 13.77 -5.53 0.53
CA VAL A 25 12.35 -5.84 0.27
C VAL A 25 12.09 -7.32 0.52
N ASP A 26 12.96 -8.20 0.01
CA ASP A 26 12.85 -9.65 0.25
C ASP A 26 12.91 -10.01 1.73
N ALA A 27 13.81 -9.36 2.48
CA ALA A 27 13.91 -9.56 3.92
C ALA A 27 12.65 -9.10 4.67
N ALA A 28 12.12 -7.92 4.32
CA ALA A 28 10.88 -7.40 4.90
C ALA A 28 9.69 -8.31 4.59
N ASN A 29 9.57 -8.76 3.34
CA ASN A 29 8.53 -9.68 2.89
C ASN A 29 8.60 -11.06 3.54
N ARG A 30 9.73 -11.47 4.10
CA ARG A 30 9.88 -12.74 4.84
C ARG A 30 9.37 -12.67 6.28
N LEU A 31 9.19 -11.47 6.84
CA LEU A 31 8.64 -11.30 8.18
C LEU A 31 7.23 -11.90 8.26
N GLY A 32 6.93 -12.60 9.35
CA GLY A 32 5.60 -13.13 9.62
C GLY A 32 4.64 -12.01 10.03
N ASP A 33 5.04 -11.25 11.05
CA ASP A 33 4.33 -10.07 11.54
C ASP A 33 5.34 -8.93 11.78
N PRO A 34 5.40 -7.93 10.89
CA PRO A 34 6.26 -6.76 11.05
C PRO A 34 6.04 -5.97 12.35
N LEU A 35 4.88 -6.08 13.00
CA LEU A 35 4.59 -5.40 14.27
C LEU A 35 5.13 -6.14 15.50
N GLU A 36 5.70 -7.34 15.37
CA GLU A 36 6.29 -8.05 16.50
C GLU A 36 7.38 -7.26 17.21
N ALA A 37 8.19 -6.51 16.44
CA ALA A 37 9.23 -5.65 17.00
C ALA A 37 8.69 -4.46 17.82
N PHE A 38 7.38 -4.17 17.72
CA PHE A 38 6.75 -3.01 18.35
C PHE A 38 5.44 -3.36 19.09
N PRO A 39 5.50 -4.19 20.14
CA PRO A 39 4.30 -4.70 20.81
C PRO A 39 3.43 -3.59 21.43
N VAL A 40 4.02 -2.44 21.78
CA VAL A 40 3.28 -1.27 22.31
C VAL A 40 2.25 -0.72 21.31
N PHE A 41 2.46 -0.89 20.01
CA PHE A 41 1.53 -0.41 18.98
C PHE A 41 0.44 -1.42 18.64
N LYS A 42 0.45 -2.63 19.22
CA LYS A 42 -0.61 -3.63 19.00
C LYS A 42 -1.90 -3.36 19.76
N LYS A 43 -1.94 -2.33 20.61
CA LYS A 43 -3.15 -1.91 21.33
C LYS A 43 -3.30 -0.39 21.32
N HIS A 44 -4.52 0.08 21.09
CA HIS A 44 -4.89 1.47 21.27
C HIS A 44 -6.01 1.56 22.31
N ASP A 45 -5.74 2.25 23.42
CA ASP A 45 -6.65 2.42 24.55
C ASP A 45 -6.71 3.90 24.96
N ARG A 46 -7.29 4.73 24.11
CA ARG A 46 -7.35 6.20 24.25
C ARG A 46 -8.63 6.76 23.64
N ASN A 47 -9.08 7.92 24.13
CA ASN A 47 -10.26 8.64 23.59
C ASN A 47 -11.55 7.80 23.55
N GLY A 48 -11.74 6.89 24.51
CA GLY A 48 -12.90 5.99 24.55
C GLY A 48 -12.84 4.82 23.56
N LEU A 49 -11.74 4.64 22.84
CA LEU A 49 -11.48 3.47 21.99
C LEU A 49 -10.57 2.50 22.71
N ASN A 50 -10.95 1.22 22.69
CA ASN A 50 -10.13 0.09 23.14
C ASN A 50 -10.10 -0.96 22.04
N VAL A 51 -9.04 -0.95 21.23
CA VAL A 51 -8.90 -1.80 20.04
C VAL A 51 -7.53 -2.46 19.99
N SER A 52 -7.49 -3.66 19.41
CA SER A 52 -6.27 -4.36 19.04
C SER A 52 -5.89 -4.08 17.59
N ILE A 53 -4.59 -3.95 17.33
CA ILE A 53 -4.02 -3.74 15.99
C ILE A 53 -3.20 -4.98 15.63
N GLU A 54 -3.46 -5.52 14.44
CA GLU A 54 -2.76 -6.68 13.89
C GLU A 54 -2.23 -6.38 12.49
N CYS A 55 -1.09 -6.97 12.14
CA CYS A 55 -0.55 -6.96 10.79
C CYS A 55 -0.57 -8.40 10.26
N LYS A 56 -1.27 -8.62 9.16
CA LYS A 56 -1.44 -9.94 8.54
C LYS A 56 -1.33 -9.81 7.03
N ARG A 57 -0.76 -10.83 6.40
CA ARG A 57 -0.87 -11.01 4.94
C ARG A 57 -2.33 -11.24 4.56
N VAL A 58 -2.71 -10.82 3.36
CA VAL A 58 -4.08 -11.04 2.83
C VAL A 58 -4.50 -12.50 2.84
N SER A 59 -3.55 -13.43 2.63
CA SER A 59 -3.80 -14.88 2.68
C SER A 59 -4.16 -15.39 4.09
N GLY A 60 -3.91 -14.60 5.13
CA GLY A 60 -4.28 -14.88 6.52
C GLY A 60 -5.48 -14.07 7.01
N LEU A 61 -6.18 -13.37 6.11
CA LEU A 61 -7.41 -12.63 6.43
C LEU A 61 -8.64 -13.43 6.01
N GLU A 62 -9.71 -13.32 6.79
CA GLU A 62 -11.02 -13.83 6.40
C GLU A 62 -11.51 -13.07 5.14
N PRO A 63 -12.13 -13.75 4.15
CA PRO A 63 -12.62 -13.09 2.94
C PRO A 63 -13.56 -11.91 3.23
N ALA A 64 -14.42 -12.05 4.23
CA ALA A 64 -15.33 -10.99 4.66
C ALA A 64 -14.61 -9.74 5.18
N THR A 65 -13.43 -9.89 5.80
CA THR A 65 -12.60 -8.75 6.25
C THR A 65 -11.99 -8.02 5.07
N VAL A 66 -11.58 -8.75 4.03
CA VAL A 66 -11.05 -8.16 2.80
C VAL A 66 -12.15 -7.38 2.08
N ASP A 67 -13.33 -7.97 1.90
CA ASP A 67 -14.48 -7.31 1.29
C ASP A 67 -14.88 -6.05 2.06
N TRP A 68 -14.97 -6.15 3.39
CA TRP A 68 -15.27 -5.01 4.26
C TRP A 68 -14.24 -3.88 4.10
N ALA A 69 -12.94 -4.19 4.05
CA ALA A 69 -11.89 -3.19 3.90
C ALA A 69 -11.99 -2.47 2.54
N PHE A 70 -12.30 -3.20 1.47
CA PHE A 70 -12.55 -2.62 0.15
C PHE A 70 -13.79 -1.73 0.15
N ASP A 71 -14.90 -2.18 0.72
CA ASP A 71 -16.14 -1.41 0.77
C ASP A 71 -16.01 -0.14 1.62
N LEU A 72 -15.30 -0.22 2.75
CA LEU A 72 -14.98 0.95 3.59
C LEU A 72 -14.14 1.97 2.80
N THR A 73 -13.09 1.50 2.13
CA THR A 73 -12.23 2.35 1.28
C THR A 73 -13.04 2.98 0.17
N LYS A 74 -13.87 2.19 -0.51
CA LYS A 74 -14.74 2.65 -1.60
C LYS A 74 -15.68 3.75 -1.13
N THR A 75 -16.34 3.55 0.00
CA THR A 75 -17.29 4.50 0.58
C THR A 75 -16.60 5.82 0.92
N ASN A 76 -15.44 5.75 1.56
CA ASN A 76 -14.71 6.93 2.01
C ASN A 76 -14.04 7.69 0.84
N MET A 77 -13.49 6.97 -0.14
CA MET A 77 -12.78 7.55 -1.29
C MET A 77 -13.72 8.03 -2.39
N GLN A 78 -14.90 7.44 -2.55
CA GLN A 78 -15.88 7.91 -3.53
C GLN A 78 -16.25 9.38 -3.28
N THR A 79 -16.44 9.77 -2.03
CA THR A 79 -16.73 11.17 -1.67
C THR A 79 -15.56 12.09 -1.99
N ILE A 80 -14.31 11.68 -1.72
CA ILE A 80 -13.13 12.49 -2.00
C ILE A 80 -12.93 12.65 -3.51
N CYS A 81 -13.00 11.56 -4.28
CA CYS A 81 -12.93 11.63 -5.75
C CYS A 81 -14.02 12.54 -6.32
N GLU A 82 -15.25 12.46 -5.80
CA GLU A 82 -16.34 13.32 -6.25
C GLU A 82 -16.17 14.79 -5.85
N VAL A 83 -15.48 15.09 -4.74
CA VAL A 83 -15.15 16.47 -4.35
C VAL A 83 -14.04 17.08 -5.20
N GLN A 84 -13.07 16.28 -5.61
CA GLN A 84 -11.93 16.72 -6.43
C GLN A 84 -12.29 16.95 -7.92
N LEU A 85 -13.45 16.46 -8.38
CA LEU A 85 -13.93 16.68 -9.73
C LEU A 85 -14.38 18.12 -9.96
N GLU A 86 -14.12 18.66 -11.17
CA GLU A 86 -14.67 19.97 -11.56
C GLU A 86 -16.19 20.00 -11.42
N SER A 87 -16.74 21.14 -11.00
CA SER A 87 -18.18 21.32 -10.73
C SER A 87 -19.08 20.88 -11.89
N LYS A 88 -18.61 21.01 -13.14
CA LYS A 88 -19.34 20.62 -14.36
C LYS A 88 -19.50 19.10 -14.54
N VAL A 89 -18.68 18.29 -13.86
CA VAL A 89 -18.67 16.82 -13.97
C VAL A 89 -19.00 16.10 -12.65
N ARG A 90 -19.20 16.83 -11.55
CA ARG A 90 -19.70 16.28 -10.27
C ARG A 90 -21.12 15.73 -10.41
N ARG A 91 -21.48 14.73 -9.59
CA ARG A 91 -22.80 14.05 -9.57
C ARG A 91 -23.24 13.40 -10.89
N LYS A 92 -22.33 13.23 -11.85
CA LYS A 92 -22.58 12.50 -13.11
C LYS A 92 -22.13 11.03 -13.07
N GLY A 93 -21.84 10.51 -11.87
CA GLY A 93 -21.39 9.12 -11.70
C GLY A 93 -19.89 8.88 -11.98
N LEU A 94 -19.13 9.91 -12.38
CA LEU A 94 -17.71 9.77 -12.71
C LEU A 94 -16.85 9.30 -11.53
N GLY A 95 -17.12 9.79 -10.30
CA GLY A 95 -16.42 9.30 -9.10
C GLY A 95 -16.65 7.81 -8.84
N LYS A 96 -17.88 7.32 -9.01
CA LYS A 96 -18.22 5.90 -8.89
C LYS A 96 -17.51 5.06 -9.95
N PHE A 97 -17.46 5.54 -11.19
CA PHE A 97 -16.75 4.88 -12.28
C PHE A 97 -15.24 4.77 -12.00
N LEU A 98 -14.59 5.87 -11.59
CA LEU A 98 -13.17 5.88 -11.22
C LEU A 98 -12.86 4.89 -10.09
N MET A 99 -13.73 4.82 -9.07
CA MET A 99 -13.57 3.86 -7.98
C MET A 99 -13.74 2.41 -8.43
N GLN A 100 -14.67 2.13 -9.35
CA GLN A 100 -14.81 0.79 -9.95
C GLN A 100 -13.59 0.40 -10.78
N THR A 101 -13.02 1.35 -11.55
CA THR A 101 -11.78 1.10 -12.29
C THR A 101 -10.62 0.81 -11.36
N LEU A 102 -10.46 1.58 -10.28
CA LEU A 102 -9.42 1.33 -9.26
C LEU A 102 -9.59 -0.05 -8.60
N GLN A 103 -10.83 -0.44 -8.25
CA GLN A 103 -11.12 -1.77 -7.71
C GLN A 103 -10.75 -2.88 -8.69
N LEU A 104 -11.09 -2.72 -9.97
CA LEU A 104 -10.77 -3.71 -11.00
C LEU A 104 -9.26 -3.84 -11.20
N MET A 105 -8.51 -2.72 -11.21
CA MET A 105 -7.05 -2.73 -11.30
C MET A 105 -6.41 -3.41 -10.07
N ALA A 106 -6.91 -3.14 -8.87
CA ALA A 106 -6.45 -3.80 -7.64
C ALA A 106 -6.67 -5.31 -7.69
N ASN A 107 -7.85 -5.74 -8.16
CA ASN A 107 -8.19 -7.16 -8.27
C ASN A 107 -7.39 -7.86 -9.39
N SER A 108 -7.18 -7.21 -10.54
CA SER A 108 -6.47 -7.80 -11.68
C SER A 108 -4.96 -7.89 -11.45
N THR A 109 -4.40 -6.97 -10.65
CA THR A 109 -2.95 -6.94 -10.41
C THR A 109 -2.51 -7.85 -9.27
N GLN A 110 -3.43 -8.51 -8.54
CA GLN A 110 -3.12 -9.23 -7.30
C GLN A 110 -2.10 -8.42 -6.49
N MET A 111 -2.38 -7.17 -6.11
CA MET A 111 -1.40 -6.29 -5.46
C MET A 111 -0.70 -7.01 -4.29
N LYS A 112 0.46 -7.62 -4.58
CA LYS A 112 1.26 -8.44 -3.67
C LYS A 112 2.31 -7.61 -2.95
N GLU A 113 2.46 -6.33 -3.33
CA GLU A 113 3.66 -5.54 -3.06
C GLU A 113 3.37 -4.07 -2.68
N VAL A 114 2.12 -3.71 -2.35
CA VAL A 114 1.83 -2.37 -1.81
C VAL A 114 0.86 -2.46 -0.64
N MET A 115 1.34 -3.03 0.47
CA MET A 115 1.15 -2.50 1.83
C MET A 115 2.16 -3.15 2.77
#